data_AF-A0A1H1UW24-F1
#
_entry.id   AF-A0A1H1UW24-F1
#
_cell.length_a   1.000
_cell.length_b   1.000
_cell.length_c   1.000
_cell.angle_alpha   90.00
_cell.angle_beta   90.00
_cell.angle_gamma   90.00
#
_symmetry.space_group_name_H-M   'P 1'
#
loop_
_entity.id
_entity.type
_entity.pdbx_description
1 polymer ?
#
loop_
_entity_poly.entity_id
_entity_poly.type
_entity_poly.pdbx_seq_one_letter_code
_entity_poly.pdbx_strand_id
1 'polypeptide(L)'
;MRPPESNPGPNPRRFPRRTVLTAGGLILASGAGTLAAAGPATARQMTPRPSGPPDADEALVWRARGPLAGYGIDPECNPGGTTDLPCGTEDVAITSTADYSEVTANPRGITTFVNAIGRIKFGDRTPDHRPISLATYHYSYSIRLPLVPSPSSAPHLPEQTHQMIQFWDGSNRLWNADKHTLEAATFWKLNPWDPNFGKIFAYTMVDGHLAAHDTGVVLPPDTDWHRFEVVADLARQTYVGLAVDGRRLALTDLPLASIHHPDWGTDLTLVLTAESENAWPGTNPIVTQWTTQYKDPQLSRLRRPSRTWST
;
A
#
# COMPACT_ATOMS: atom_id res chain seq x y z
N MET A 1 -48.90 22.12 -22.18
CA MET A 1 -48.39 20.75 -22.40
C MET A 1 -46.87 20.82 -22.44
N ARG A 2 -46.20 20.36 -21.37
CA ARG A 2 -44.74 20.20 -21.30
C ARG A 2 -44.40 18.72 -21.48
N PRO A 3 -43.29 18.36 -22.14
CA PRO A 3 -42.86 16.96 -22.20
C PRO A 3 -42.25 16.54 -20.85
N PRO A 4 -42.31 15.24 -20.49
CA PRO A 4 -41.72 14.75 -19.25
C PRO A 4 -40.20 14.63 -19.39
N GLU A 5 -39.50 15.07 -18.34
CA GLU A 5 -38.06 14.88 -18.15
C GLU A 5 -37.76 13.40 -17.91
N SER A 6 -36.90 12.81 -18.74
CA SER A 6 -36.36 11.47 -18.54
C SER A 6 -35.23 11.50 -17.51
N ASN A 7 -35.46 10.85 -16.38
CA ASN A 7 -34.46 10.54 -15.36
C ASN A 7 -33.35 9.65 -15.97
N PRO A 8 -32.06 10.05 -15.97
CA PRO A 8 -30.99 9.12 -16.30
C PRO A 8 -30.74 8.24 -15.07
N GLY A 9 -31.16 6.98 -15.15
CA GLY A 9 -30.85 5.96 -14.14
C GLY A 9 -29.34 5.73 -13.98
N PRO A 10 -28.93 5.00 -12.92
CA PRO A 10 -27.53 4.80 -12.59
C PRO A 10 -26.81 4.06 -13.73
N ASN A 11 -25.73 4.68 -14.18
CA ASN A 11 -24.87 4.18 -15.25
C ASN A 11 -24.22 2.85 -14.80
N PRO A 12 -24.49 1.69 -15.44
CA PRO A 12 -23.89 0.43 -15.05
C PRO A 12 -22.47 0.38 -15.63
N ARG A 13 -21.50 0.96 -14.92
CA ARG A 13 -20.09 0.82 -15.30
C ARG A 13 -19.61 -0.58 -14.91
N ARG A 14 -19.72 -1.52 -15.85
CA ARG A 14 -18.83 -2.68 -15.91
C ARG A 14 -17.41 -2.14 -16.13
N PHE A 15 -16.53 -2.37 -15.16
CA PHE A 15 -15.09 -2.24 -15.36
C PHE A 15 -14.46 -3.64 -15.41
N PRO A 16 -13.48 -3.86 -16.31
CA PRO A 16 -12.86 -5.16 -16.49
C PRO A 16 -12.02 -5.57 -15.27
N ARG A 17 -12.05 -6.87 -14.97
CA ARG A 17 -11.07 -7.56 -14.11
C ARG A 17 -9.73 -7.66 -14.86
N ARG A 18 -8.64 -7.19 -14.27
CA ARG A 18 -7.39 -7.94 -13.96
C ARG A 18 -6.28 -6.98 -13.46
N THR A 19 -5.56 -7.27 -12.36
CA THR A 19 -4.45 -8.25 -12.16
C THR A 19 -3.21 -7.75 -12.93
N VAL A 20 -2.04 -7.49 -12.33
CA VAL A 20 -1.11 -8.50 -11.80
C VAL A 20 -0.14 -7.91 -10.73
N LEU A 21 -0.32 -8.26 -9.45
CA LEU A 21 0.80 -8.73 -8.63
C LEU A 21 1.20 -10.07 -9.25
N THR A 22 2.41 -10.24 -9.78
CA THR A 22 2.80 -11.47 -10.49
C THR A 22 3.14 -12.56 -9.48
N ALA A 23 2.28 -13.59 -9.38
CA ALA A 23 2.74 -14.91 -8.97
C ALA A 23 3.23 -15.68 -10.20
N GLY A 24 4.40 -15.26 -10.66
CA GLY A 24 5.27 -16.00 -11.55
C GLY A 24 6.68 -15.77 -11.06
N GLY A 25 7.00 -16.34 -9.89
CA GLY A 25 8.26 -16.09 -9.20
C GLY A 25 8.35 -14.68 -8.65
N LEU A 26 7.76 -14.43 -7.49
CA LEU A 26 8.22 -13.31 -6.66
C LEU A 26 9.68 -13.64 -6.31
N ILE A 27 10.62 -13.09 -7.08
CA ILE A 27 12.04 -13.28 -6.80
C ILE A 27 12.28 -12.54 -5.50
N LEU A 28 12.55 -13.30 -4.43
CA LEU A 28 13.17 -12.74 -3.25
C LEU A 28 14.57 -12.31 -3.67
N ALA A 29 14.74 -11.02 -3.98
CA ALA A 29 16.03 -10.46 -4.26
C ALA A 29 16.81 -10.35 -2.94
N SER A 30 17.44 -11.44 -2.53
CA SER A 30 18.51 -11.39 -1.54
C SER A 30 19.71 -10.71 -2.21
N GLY A 31 20.01 -9.46 -1.85
CA GLY A 31 21.14 -8.74 -2.40
C GLY A 31 22.44 -9.55 -2.23
N ALA A 32 22.99 -10.06 -3.33
CA ALA A 32 24.33 -10.64 -3.39
C ALA A 32 25.35 -9.50 -3.38
N GLY A 33 25.52 -8.87 -2.22
CA GLY A 33 26.71 -8.09 -1.91
C GLY A 33 27.87 -9.06 -1.66
N THR A 34 29.00 -8.80 -2.30
CA THR A 34 30.27 -9.49 -2.08
C THR A 34 30.54 -9.74 -0.59
N LEU A 35 30.89 -10.99 -0.26
CA LEU A 35 31.27 -11.46 1.07
C LEU A 35 32.49 -10.71 1.60
N ALA A 36 32.28 -9.55 2.23
CA ALA A 36 33.08 -9.12 3.36
C ALA A 36 32.48 -9.80 4.60
N ALA A 37 33.29 -10.56 5.33
CA ALA A 37 32.86 -11.27 6.54
C ALA A 37 32.17 -10.29 7.51
N ALA A 38 30.84 -10.35 7.55
CA ALA A 38 30.06 -9.63 8.54
C ALA A 38 30.19 -10.38 9.87
N GLY A 39 30.87 -9.76 10.83
CA GLY A 39 30.78 -10.17 12.23
C GLY A 39 29.33 -10.10 12.73
N PRO A 40 29.04 -10.64 13.92
CA PRO A 40 27.70 -10.67 14.48
C PRO A 40 27.10 -9.26 14.44
N ALA A 41 25.98 -9.12 13.72
CA ALA A 41 25.24 -7.87 13.60
C ALA A 41 24.80 -7.45 15.01
N THR A 42 25.56 -6.54 15.60
CA THR A 42 25.12 -5.78 16.76
C THR A 42 23.94 -4.97 16.27
N ALA A 43 22.74 -5.29 16.74
CA ALA A 43 21.56 -4.47 16.53
C ALA A 43 21.93 -3.04 16.92
N ARG A 44 22.13 -2.16 15.93
CA ARG A 44 22.33 -0.75 16.19
C ARG A 44 21.06 -0.27 16.87
N GLN A 45 21.19 0.15 18.12
CA GLN A 45 20.15 0.85 18.84
C GLN A 45 19.81 2.11 18.06
N MET A 46 18.66 2.11 17.40
CA MET A 46 18.12 3.25 16.67
C MET A 46 17.35 4.11 17.67
N THR A 47 17.68 5.40 17.74
CA THR A 47 16.99 6.36 18.61
C THR A 47 15.63 6.73 18.01
N PRO A 48 14.51 6.49 18.71
CA PRO A 48 13.19 6.91 18.24
C PRO A 48 13.09 8.45 18.27
N ARG A 49 12.60 9.04 17.18
CA ARG A 49 12.18 10.45 17.16
C ARG A 49 10.71 10.52 17.58
N PRO A 50 10.33 11.40 18.54
CA PRO A 50 8.92 11.62 18.84
C PRO A 50 8.19 12.15 17.60
N SER A 51 6.90 11.82 17.48
CA SER A 51 5.98 12.25 16.42
C SER A 51 5.83 13.78 16.40
N GLY A 52 6.80 14.45 15.77
CA GLY A 52 6.82 15.89 15.58
C GLY A 52 6.07 16.33 14.32
N PRO A 53 5.82 17.65 14.16
CA PRO A 53 5.31 18.20 12.91
C PRO A 53 6.24 17.85 11.73
N PRO A 54 5.74 17.90 10.48
CA PRO A 54 6.54 17.73 9.28
C PRO A 54 7.85 18.53 9.39
N ASP A 55 8.97 17.94 8.97
CA ASP A 55 10.26 18.67 8.92
C ASP A 55 10.04 19.99 8.15
N ALA A 56 10.77 21.06 8.49
CA ALA A 56 10.52 22.43 7.98
C ALA A 56 10.51 22.55 6.43
N ASP A 57 11.00 21.52 5.74
CA ASP A 57 11.03 21.37 4.29
C ASP A 57 9.81 20.65 3.69
N GLU A 58 8.83 20.21 4.48
CA GLU A 58 7.60 19.57 4.00
C GLU A 58 6.43 20.55 3.90
N ALA A 59 5.68 20.46 2.80
CA ALA A 59 4.39 21.11 2.63
C ALA A 59 3.29 20.05 2.79
N LEU A 60 2.38 20.25 3.75
CA LEU A 60 1.18 19.43 3.89
C LEU A 60 0.32 19.54 2.63
N VAL A 61 -0.01 18.40 2.03
CA VAL A 61 -0.88 18.31 0.85
C VAL A 61 -2.29 17.95 1.26
N TRP A 62 -2.43 16.96 2.14
CA TRP A 62 -3.72 16.46 2.61
C TRP A 62 -3.56 15.73 3.95
N ARG A 63 -4.57 15.79 4.81
CA ARG A 63 -4.65 14.98 6.03
C ARG A 63 -6.10 14.71 6.42
N ALA A 64 -6.33 13.55 7.02
CA ALA A 64 -7.48 13.31 7.89
C ALA A 64 -6.99 13.07 9.32
N ARG A 65 -7.76 13.51 10.32
CA ARG A 65 -7.53 13.16 11.73
C ARG A 65 -8.54 12.08 12.11
N GLY A 66 -8.09 11.02 12.77
CA GLY A 66 -8.91 9.86 13.10
C GLY A 66 -9.11 8.94 11.88
N PRO A 67 -10.35 8.60 11.49
CA PRO A 67 -10.62 7.59 10.45
C PRO A 67 -10.11 8.00 9.06
N LEU A 68 -10.09 7.02 8.14
CA LEU A 68 -9.78 7.18 6.71
C LEU A 68 -10.88 7.97 5.96
N ALA A 69 -11.14 9.21 6.38
CA ALA A 69 -12.20 10.04 5.82
C ALA A 69 -11.98 10.30 4.32
N GLY A 70 -13.01 10.01 3.51
CA GLY A 70 -12.97 10.16 2.05
C GLY A 70 -12.37 8.98 1.29
N TYR A 71 -11.97 7.91 1.98
CA TYR A 71 -11.51 6.68 1.32
C TYR A 71 -12.74 5.90 0.81
N GLY A 72 -12.66 5.44 -0.44
CA GLY A 72 -13.50 4.38 -0.95
C GLY A 72 -12.92 3.00 -0.61
N ILE A 73 -13.65 1.95 -0.98
CA ILE A 73 -13.21 0.56 -0.85
C ILE A 73 -13.37 -0.15 -2.19
N ASP A 74 -12.36 -0.90 -2.58
CA ASP A 74 -12.38 -1.71 -3.80
C ASP A 74 -11.80 -3.11 -3.53
N PRO A 75 -12.35 -4.16 -4.14
CA PRO A 75 -11.79 -5.50 -4.07
C PRO A 75 -10.69 -5.70 -5.11
N GLU A 76 -9.53 -6.19 -4.69
CA GLU A 76 -8.63 -6.92 -5.57
C GLU A 76 -8.80 -8.42 -5.33
N CYS A 77 -9.45 -9.08 -6.28
CA CYS A 77 -9.72 -10.50 -6.22
C CYS A 77 -8.52 -11.32 -6.68
N ASN A 78 -8.22 -12.36 -5.92
CA ASN A 78 -7.11 -13.28 -6.17
C ASN A 78 -5.80 -12.51 -6.42
N PRO A 79 -5.32 -11.71 -5.44
CA PRO A 79 -4.02 -11.05 -5.55
C PRO A 79 -2.95 -12.07 -5.97
N GLY A 80 -2.07 -11.70 -6.89
CA GLY A 80 -1.14 -12.68 -7.48
C GLY A 80 -1.65 -13.37 -8.75
N GLY A 81 -2.97 -13.36 -9.02
CA GLY A 81 -3.60 -14.05 -10.15
C GLY A 81 -3.58 -15.58 -10.05
N THR A 82 -3.44 -16.14 -8.85
CA THR A 82 -3.14 -17.56 -8.61
C THR A 82 -4.35 -18.47 -8.44
N THR A 83 -5.55 -17.93 -8.27
CA THR A 83 -6.74 -18.71 -7.95
C THR A 83 -7.96 -18.27 -8.75
N ASP A 84 -8.94 -19.17 -8.86
CA ASP A 84 -10.24 -18.91 -9.49
C ASP A 84 -11.35 -18.74 -8.44
N LEU A 85 -11.00 -18.31 -7.22
CA LEU A 85 -11.97 -18.13 -6.16
C LEU A 85 -12.94 -16.97 -6.48
N PRO A 86 -14.24 -17.13 -6.18
CA PRO A 86 -15.21 -16.06 -6.38
C PRO A 86 -14.89 -14.91 -5.44
N CYS A 87 -14.85 -13.70 -5.99
CA CYS A 87 -14.69 -12.48 -5.23
C CYS A 87 -15.40 -11.31 -5.94
N GLY A 88 -15.91 -10.39 -5.14
CA GLY A 88 -16.61 -9.18 -5.55
C GLY A 88 -16.57 -8.08 -4.49
N THR A 89 -17.35 -7.03 -4.72
CA THR A 89 -17.43 -5.85 -3.83
C THR A 89 -18.00 -6.19 -2.46
N GLU A 90 -18.78 -7.27 -2.35
CA GLU A 90 -19.33 -7.78 -1.10
C GLU A 90 -18.28 -8.50 -0.23
N ASP A 91 -17.11 -8.80 -0.78
CA ASP A 91 -16.00 -9.45 -0.09
C ASP A 91 -14.98 -8.44 0.47
N VAL A 92 -15.33 -7.16 0.48
CA VAL A 92 -14.54 -6.09 1.10
C VAL A 92 -15.44 -5.12 1.85
N ALA A 93 -14.92 -4.54 2.92
CA ALA A 93 -15.62 -3.49 3.65
C ALA A 93 -14.65 -2.45 4.21
N ILE A 94 -15.14 -1.23 4.32
CA ILE A 94 -14.55 -0.19 5.17
C ILE A 94 -15.63 0.32 6.13
N THR A 95 -15.36 0.28 7.43
CA THR A 95 -16.23 0.88 8.44
C THR A 95 -15.43 1.87 9.26
N SER A 96 -16.07 2.92 9.77
CA SER A 96 -15.38 3.99 10.50
C SER A 96 -16.03 4.23 11.85
N THR A 97 -15.18 4.36 12.87
CA THR A 97 -15.53 4.92 14.18
C THR A 97 -15.14 6.39 14.22
N ALA A 98 -15.28 7.04 15.37
CA ALA A 98 -14.77 8.39 15.59
C ALA A 98 -13.23 8.47 15.53
N ASP A 99 -12.53 7.36 15.81
CA ASP A 99 -11.07 7.37 16.04
C ASP A 99 -10.27 6.67 14.94
N TYR A 100 -10.86 5.70 14.24
CA TYR A 100 -10.18 4.90 13.21
C TYR A 100 -11.17 4.27 12.22
N SER A 101 -10.65 3.79 11.09
CA SER A 101 -11.37 2.92 10.17
C SER A 101 -10.90 1.47 10.27
N GLU A 102 -11.81 0.53 10.10
CA GLU A 102 -11.55 -0.89 9.87
C GLU A 102 -11.68 -1.17 8.37
N VAL A 103 -10.63 -1.72 7.77
CA VAL A 103 -10.67 -2.25 6.40
C VAL A 103 -10.64 -3.77 6.50
N THR A 104 -11.65 -4.42 5.94
CA THR A 104 -11.91 -5.86 6.12
C THR A 104 -11.90 -6.57 4.78
N ALA A 105 -11.05 -7.58 4.66
CA ALA A 105 -11.08 -8.59 3.61
C ALA A 105 -11.96 -9.77 4.03
N ASN A 106 -12.82 -10.17 3.09
CA ASN A 106 -13.79 -11.25 3.22
C ASN A 106 -14.70 -11.13 4.46
N PRO A 107 -15.44 -10.02 4.66
CA PRO A 107 -16.39 -9.89 5.76
C PRO A 107 -17.51 -10.96 5.73
N ARG A 108 -17.77 -11.55 4.54
CA ARG A 108 -18.77 -12.62 4.35
C ARG A 108 -18.39 -13.95 4.96
N GLY A 109 -17.10 -14.23 5.10
CA GLY A 109 -16.62 -15.48 5.70
C GLY A 109 -16.85 -16.68 4.79
N ILE A 110 -16.62 -16.50 3.50
CA ILE A 110 -16.64 -17.57 2.51
C ILE A 110 -15.21 -17.98 2.13
N THR A 111 -15.03 -19.09 1.43
CA THR A 111 -13.73 -19.41 0.83
C THR A 111 -13.45 -18.44 -0.32
N THR A 112 -12.56 -17.48 -0.09
CA THR A 112 -12.09 -16.51 -1.09
C THR A 112 -10.70 -15.99 -0.74
N PHE A 113 -10.07 -15.29 -1.66
CA PHE A 113 -8.80 -14.61 -1.46
C PHE A 113 -8.89 -13.21 -2.07
N VAL A 114 -8.86 -12.19 -1.21
CA VAL A 114 -9.18 -10.82 -1.58
C VAL A 114 -8.34 -9.85 -0.76
N ASN A 115 -7.80 -8.86 -1.46
CA ASN A 115 -7.24 -7.68 -0.85
C ASN A 115 -8.30 -6.58 -0.81
N ALA A 116 -8.60 -6.09 0.38
CA ALA A 116 -9.52 -4.99 0.62
C ALA A 116 -8.77 -3.66 0.56
N ILE A 117 -8.95 -2.93 -0.55
CA ILE A 117 -8.18 -1.73 -0.85
C ILE A 117 -8.94 -0.48 -0.45
N GLY A 118 -8.67 0.03 0.75
CA GLY A 118 -9.12 1.36 1.14
C GLY A 118 -8.30 2.40 0.37
N ARG A 119 -8.93 3.24 -0.45
CA ARG A 119 -8.19 4.23 -1.27
C ARG A 119 -8.82 5.61 -1.34
N ILE A 120 -7.96 6.62 -1.44
CA ILE A 120 -8.34 7.98 -1.85
C ILE A 120 -7.61 8.34 -3.13
N LYS A 121 -8.30 9.01 -4.05
CA LYS A 121 -7.80 9.37 -5.38
C LYS A 121 -7.84 10.88 -5.57
N PHE A 122 -6.71 11.45 -5.97
CA PHE A 122 -6.59 12.84 -6.41
C PHE A 122 -6.37 12.86 -7.92
N GLY A 123 -7.15 13.66 -8.65
CA GLY A 123 -7.06 13.79 -10.11
C GLY A 123 -6.66 15.20 -10.51
N ASP A 124 -5.67 15.32 -11.40
CA ASP A 124 -5.05 16.56 -11.92
C ASP A 124 -4.43 17.52 -10.88
N ARG A 125 -5.08 17.70 -9.73
CA ARG A 125 -4.68 18.57 -8.64
C ARG A 125 -4.79 17.85 -7.30
N THR A 126 -3.92 18.24 -6.39
CA THR A 126 -3.96 17.82 -5.00
C THR A 126 -4.91 18.72 -4.17
N PRO A 127 -5.32 18.31 -2.95
CA PRO A 127 -6.23 19.09 -2.10
C PRO A 127 -5.70 20.48 -1.69
N ASP A 128 -4.40 20.72 -1.74
CA ASP A 128 -3.78 22.06 -1.60
C ASP A 128 -3.86 22.91 -2.90
N HIS A 129 -4.71 22.51 -3.85
CA HIS A 129 -5.01 23.14 -5.15
C HIS A 129 -3.85 23.23 -6.14
N ARG A 130 -2.70 22.62 -5.84
CA ARG A 130 -1.57 22.55 -6.77
C ARG A 130 -1.75 21.42 -7.77
N PRO A 131 -1.20 21.54 -8.99
CA PRO A 131 -1.14 20.41 -9.92
C PRO A 131 -0.40 19.23 -9.30
N ILE A 132 -0.83 18.02 -9.67
CA ILE A 132 -0.03 16.82 -9.46
C ILE A 132 1.24 16.97 -10.33
N SER A 133 2.39 16.62 -9.76
CA SER A 133 3.70 16.75 -10.38
C SER A 133 4.61 15.57 -10.00
N LEU A 134 5.63 15.30 -10.80
CA LEU A 134 6.74 14.42 -10.42
C LEU A 134 7.57 15.10 -9.32
N ALA A 135 7.19 14.85 -8.07
CA ALA A 135 7.81 15.42 -6.88
C ALA A 135 8.08 14.31 -5.86
N THR A 136 8.76 14.67 -4.77
CA THR A 136 8.90 13.78 -3.63
C THR A 136 7.66 13.88 -2.74
N TYR A 137 6.95 12.77 -2.59
CA TYR A 137 5.79 12.64 -1.71
C TYR A 137 6.12 11.79 -0.49
N HIS A 138 5.56 12.18 0.64
CA HIS A 138 5.65 11.47 1.91
C HIS A 138 4.23 11.15 2.36
N TYR A 139 3.92 9.86 2.46
CA TYR A 139 2.63 9.36 2.92
C TYR A 139 2.81 8.61 4.24
N SER A 140 1.93 8.87 5.20
CA SER A 140 1.96 8.24 6.52
C SER A 140 0.56 7.97 7.05
N TYR A 141 0.44 6.94 7.90
CA TYR A 141 -0.72 6.67 8.74
C TYR A 141 -0.35 5.70 9.87
N SER A 142 -1.25 5.51 10.83
CA SER A 142 -1.09 4.50 11.87
C SER A 142 -1.90 3.25 11.57
N ILE A 143 -1.31 2.08 11.85
CA ILE A 143 -1.88 0.74 11.69
C ILE A 143 -2.00 0.10 13.07
N ARG A 144 -3.08 -0.64 13.30
CA ARG A 144 -3.23 -1.56 14.44
C ARG A 144 -3.86 -2.86 13.97
N LEU A 145 -3.38 -3.98 14.50
CA LEU A 145 -4.04 -5.27 14.32
C LEU A 145 -5.07 -5.46 15.45
N PRO A 146 -6.30 -5.91 15.15
CA PRO A 146 -7.30 -6.17 16.19
C PRO A 146 -6.96 -7.41 17.03
N LEU A 147 -6.11 -8.30 16.51
CA LEU A 147 -5.59 -9.49 17.17
C LEU A 147 -4.23 -9.86 16.60
N VAL A 148 -3.42 -10.59 17.36
CA VAL A 148 -2.14 -11.12 16.89
C VAL A 148 -2.38 -12.38 16.07
N PRO A 149 -2.01 -12.42 14.77
CA PRO A 149 -2.18 -13.61 13.94
C PRO A 149 -1.39 -14.79 14.48
N SER A 150 -1.98 -15.98 14.41
CA SER A 150 -1.30 -17.23 14.72
C SER A 150 -1.80 -18.36 13.83
N PRO A 151 -1.07 -19.49 13.70
CA PRO A 151 -1.54 -20.62 12.91
C PRO A 151 -2.92 -21.16 13.32
N SER A 152 -3.37 -20.86 14.54
CA SER A 152 -4.66 -21.28 15.08
C SER A 152 -5.74 -20.18 15.09
N SER A 153 -5.45 -18.99 14.55
CA SER A 153 -6.39 -17.86 14.59
C SER A 153 -7.50 -17.92 13.53
N ALA A 154 -7.58 -19.00 12.73
CA ALA A 154 -8.64 -19.17 11.74
C ALA A 154 -10.05 -18.98 12.36
N PRO A 155 -10.97 -18.26 11.68
CA PRO A 155 -10.83 -17.72 10.33
C PRO A 155 -10.03 -16.41 10.25
N HIS A 156 -9.64 -15.79 11.36
CA HIS A 156 -8.92 -14.51 11.39
C HIS A 156 -7.44 -14.66 11.02
N LEU A 157 -7.19 -14.77 9.72
CA LEU A 157 -5.88 -15.03 9.14
C LEU A 157 -5.59 -14.00 8.04
N PRO A 158 -4.61 -13.10 8.25
CA PRO A 158 -4.13 -12.19 7.23
C PRO A 158 -3.11 -12.85 6.31
N GLU A 159 -3.00 -12.31 5.10
CA GLU A 159 -1.78 -12.46 4.31
C GLU A 159 -0.78 -11.36 4.70
N GLN A 160 -1.22 -10.10 4.61
CA GLN A 160 -0.42 -8.90 4.80
C GLN A 160 -1.30 -7.64 4.84
N THR A 161 -0.68 -6.51 5.15
CA THR A 161 -1.29 -5.19 4.98
C THR A 161 -0.35 -4.27 4.20
N HIS A 162 -0.90 -3.44 3.31
CA HIS A 162 -0.13 -2.57 2.41
C HIS A 162 -0.33 -1.09 2.70
N GLN A 163 0.71 -0.33 2.37
CA GLN A 163 0.74 1.13 2.26
C GLN A 163 1.27 1.51 0.89
N MET A 164 0.52 2.30 0.12
CA MET A 164 0.96 2.68 -1.23
C MET A 164 0.74 4.17 -1.54
N ILE A 165 1.73 4.74 -2.23
CA ILE A 165 1.58 5.89 -3.12
C ILE A 165 1.62 5.34 -4.54
N GLN A 166 0.49 5.39 -5.25
CA GLN A 166 0.39 5.00 -6.66
C GLN A 166 0.18 6.24 -7.52
N PHE A 167 1.09 6.45 -8.47
CA PHE A 167 1.03 7.55 -9.41
C PHE A 167 0.75 7.03 -10.82
N TRP A 168 -0.24 7.62 -11.47
CA TRP A 168 -0.68 7.27 -12.81
C TRP A 168 -0.66 8.50 -13.71
N ASP A 169 0.04 8.41 -14.84
CA ASP A 169 0.00 9.42 -15.90
C ASP A 169 -0.41 8.76 -17.22
N GLY A 170 -1.69 8.43 -17.33
CA GLY A 170 -2.21 7.76 -18.53
C GLY A 170 -2.17 8.62 -19.79
N SER A 171 -1.89 9.91 -19.66
CA SER A 171 -1.75 10.87 -20.77
C SER A 171 -0.32 11.04 -21.27
N ASN A 172 0.66 10.46 -20.58
CA ASN A 172 2.09 10.71 -20.79
C ASN A 172 2.48 12.21 -20.72
N ARG A 173 1.77 13.01 -19.91
CA ARG A 173 1.95 14.48 -19.88
C ARG A 173 3.17 14.89 -19.06
N LEU A 174 3.45 14.16 -17.98
CA LEU A 174 4.55 14.42 -17.06
C LEU A 174 5.75 13.53 -17.33
N TRP A 175 5.54 12.30 -17.81
CA TRP A 175 6.59 11.40 -18.26
C TRP A 175 6.08 10.42 -19.33
N ASN A 176 6.97 9.71 -20.02
CA ASN A 176 6.57 8.62 -20.90
C ASN A 176 6.20 7.39 -20.05
N ALA A 177 4.97 7.37 -19.56
CA ALA A 177 4.48 6.31 -18.69
C ALA A 177 4.28 4.99 -19.43
N ASP A 178 4.00 5.03 -20.74
CA ASP A 178 3.67 3.85 -21.55
C ASP A 178 2.65 2.94 -20.84
N LYS A 179 1.58 3.55 -20.34
CA LYS A 179 0.54 2.85 -19.55
C LYS A 179 1.05 2.15 -18.29
N HIS A 180 2.14 2.60 -17.68
CA HIS A 180 2.61 2.12 -16.37
C HIS A 180 2.27 3.08 -15.22
N THR A 181 1.97 2.50 -14.06
CA THR A 181 1.98 3.23 -12.78
C THR A 181 3.40 3.32 -12.23
N LEU A 182 3.64 4.29 -11.34
CA LEU A 182 4.79 4.31 -10.43
C LEU A 182 4.28 4.11 -9.00
N GLU A 183 4.81 3.12 -8.31
CA GLU A 183 4.28 2.68 -7.02
C GLU A 183 5.37 2.60 -5.96
N ALA A 184 5.23 3.44 -4.93
CA ALA A 184 5.91 3.24 -3.67
C ALA A 184 4.97 2.45 -2.77
N ALA A 185 5.18 1.14 -2.73
CA ALA A 185 4.28 0.18 -2.11
C ALA A 185 5.07 -0.68 -1.12
N THR A 186 4.71 -0.58 0.15
CA THR A 186 5.29 -1.40 1.21
C THR A 186 4.22 -2.30 1.79
N PHE A 187 4.64 -3.45 2.33
CA PHE A 187 3.72 -4.36 3.01
C PHE A 187 4.35 -4.98 4.24
N TRP A 188 3.52 -5.19 5.25
CA TRP A 188 3.86 -5.93 6.45
C TRP A 188 3.32 -7.35 6.32
N LYS A 189 4.21 -8.34 6.30
CA LYS A 189 3.84 -9.74 6.13
C LYS A 189 3.24 -10.28 7.42
N LEU A 190 1.98 -10.71 7.36
CA LEU A 190 1.20 -11.09 8.53
C LEU A 190 0.72 -12.54 8.50
N ASN A 191 0.95 -13.29 7.42
CA ASN A 191 0.65 -14.72 7.38
C ASN A 191 1.53 -15.50 8.37
N PRO A 192 0.97 -16.10 9.43
CA PRO A 192 1.75 -16.77 10.47
C PRO A 192 2.34 -18.12 10.02
N TRP A 193 1.98 -18.61 8.83
CA TRP A 193 2.61 -19.78 8.20
C TRP A 193 3.80 -19.42 7.31
N ASP A 194 3.99 -18.13 6.99
CA ASP A 194 5.08 -17.67 6.15
C ASP A 194 6.36 -17.49 6.99
N PRO A 195 7.53 -17.96 6.55
CA PRO A 195 8.79 -17.75 7.26
C PRO A 195 9.19 -16.27 7.40
N ASN A 196 8.57 -15.37 6.64
CA ASN A 196 8.77 -13.92 6.71
C ASN A 196 7.74 -13.20 7.60
N PHE A 197 6.96 -13.93 8.41
CA PHE A 197 6.01 -13.35 9.35
C PHE A 197 6.65 -12.24 10.21
N GLY A 198 6.02 -11.07 10.22
CA GLY A 198 6.49 -9.87 10.94
C GLY A 198 7.51 -9.02 10.17
N LYS A 199 8.00 -9.45 9.00
CA LYS A 199 8.90 -8.64 8.17
C LYS A 199 8.15 -7.61 7.34
N ILE A 200 8.83 -6.51 7.04
CA ILE A 200 8.33 -5.46 6.15
C ILE A 200 9.12 -5.48 4.85
N PHE A 201 8.40 -5.41 3.74
CA PHE A 201 8.94 -5.43 2.39
C PHE A 201 8.53 -4.18 1.63
N ALA A 202 9.29 -3.87 0.58
CA ALA A 202 8.92 -2.90 -0.44
C ALA A 202 8.82 -3.61 -1.79
N TYR A 203 7.78 -3.31 -2.57
CA TYR A 203 7.71 -3.75 -3.96
C TYR A 203 8.64 -2.91 -4.83
N THR A 204 9.43 -3.57 -5.67
CA THR A 204 10.43 -2.96 -6.55
C THR A 204 10.47 -3.69 -7.89
N MET A 205 11.19 -3.15 -8.85
CA MET A 205 11.54 -3.84 -10.09
C MET A 205 12.93 -4.47 -10.00
N VAL A 206 13.08 -5.72 -10.39
CA VAL A 206 14.35 -6.45 -10.58
C VAL A 206 14.32 -7.11 -11.94
N ASP A 207 15.26 -6.77 -12.81
CA ASP A 207 15.34 -7.30 -14.19
C ASP A 207 14.03 -7.20 -14.98
N GLY A 208 13.27 -6.12 -14.76
CA GLY A 208 11.97 -5.89 -15.42
C GLY A 208 10.78 -6.64 -14.79
N HIS A 209 11.00 -7.37 -13.70
CA HIS A 209 9.97 -8.09 -12.97
C HIS A 209 9.69 -7.47 -11.61
N LEU A 210 8.42 -7.53 -11.18
CA LEU A 210 8.04 -7.13 -9.84
C LEU A 210 8.66 -8.09 -8.82
N ALA A 211 9.29 -7.53 -7.79
CA ALA A 211 9.93 -8.26 -6.72
C ALA A 211 9.58 -7.65 -5.36
N ALA A 212 9.63 -8.48 -4.31
CA ALA A 212 9.60 -8.00 -2.93
C ALA A 212 11.04 -7.86 -2.42
N HIS A 213 11.40 -6.63 -2.05
CA HIS A 213 12.66 -6.31 -1.42
C HIS A 213 12.52 -6.40 0.10
N ASP A 214 13.28 -7.29 0.76
CA ASP A 214 13.35 -7.35 2.23
C ASP A 214 14.04 -6.08 2.73
N THR A 215 13.30 -5.25 3.47
CA THR A 215 13.82 -3.98 3.98
C THR A 215 14.76 -4.17 5.18
N GLY A 216 14.83 -5.38 5.73
CA GLY A 216 15.52 -5.68 6.99
C GLY A 216 14.79 -5.16 8.24
N VAL A 217 13.60 -4.55 8.08
CA VAL A 217 12.74 -4.17 9.22
C VAL A 217 11.86 -5.34 9.62
N VAL A 218 11.91 -5.66 10.91
CA VAL A 218 11.03 -6.64 11.55
C VAL A 218 10.22 -5.91 12.60
N LEU A 219 8.90 -6.01 12.46
CA LEU A 219 7.93 -5.58 13.45
C LEU A 219 7.13 -6.83 13.87
N PRO A 220 7.42 -7.42 15.04
CA PRO A 220 6.60 -8.51 15.56
C PRO A 220 5.13 -8.08 15.63
N PRO A 221 4.19 -8.86 15.09
CA PRO A 221 2.77 -8.52 15.17
C PRO A 221 2.28 -8.43 16.60
N ASP A 222 1.72 -7.28 16.95
CA ASP A 222 1.04 -7.01 18.20
C ASP A 222 -0.27 -6.23 17.95
N THR A 223 -0.91 -5.76 19.00
CA THR A 223 -2.18 -5.01 18.93
C THR A 223 -2.01 -3.53 19.27
N ASP A 224 -0.78 -3.01 19.29
CA ASP A 224 -0.51 -1.59 19.50
C ASP A 224 -0.64 -0.82 18.19
N TRP A 225 -0.72 0.52 18.31
CA TRP A 225 -0.73 1.40 17.15
C TRP A 225 0.71 1.67 16.70
N HIS A 226 1.01 1.34 15.46
CA HIS A 226 2.29 1.62 14.83
C HIS A 226 2.14 2.67 13.74
N ARG A 227 3.07 3.62 13.64
CA ARG A 227 3.07 4.64 12.59
C ARG A 227 3.95 4.19 11.44
N PHE A 228 3.37 4.06 10.26
CA PHE A 228 4.06 3.70 9.01
C PHE A 228 4.19 4.94 8.12
N GLU A 229 5.38 5.11 7.55
CA GLU A 229 5.73 6.19 6.63
C GLU A 229 6.45 5.63 5.40
N VAL A 230 6.08 6.11 4.22
CA VAL A 230 6.79 5.85 2.97
C VAL A 230 7.05 7.16 2.24
N VAL A 231 8.26 7.29 1.69
CA VAL A 231 8.67 8.48 0.94
C VAL A 231 9.16 8.05 -0.44
N ALA A 232 8.58 8.66 -1.47
CA ALA A 232 8.82 8.34 -2.87
C ALA A 232 9.24 9.58 -3.65
N ASP A 233 10.30 9.49 -4.45
CA ASP A 233 10.67 10.51 -5.42
C ASP A 233 10.18 10.08 -6.81
N LEU A 234 9.06 10.67 -7.25
CA LEU A 234 8.46 10.31 -8.53
C LEU A 234 9.26 10.81 -9.74
N ALA A 235 10.10 11.85 -9.57
CA ALA A 235 10.94 12.34 -10.66
C ALA A 235 12.14 11.41 -10.89
N ARG A 236 12.71 10.88 -9.80
CA ARG A 236 13.77 9.86 -9.86
C ARG A 236 13.23 8.44 -10.04
N GLN A 237 11.94 8.23 -9.81
CA GLN A 237 11.27 6.92 -9.82
C GLN A 237 11.89 5.95 -8.82
N THR A 238 12.25 6.45 -7.64
CA THR A 238 12.88 5.66 -6.57
C THR A 238 12.19 5.91 -5.23
N TYR A 239 12.33 4.95 -4.32
CA TYR A 239 12.11 5.21 -2.90
C TYR A 239 13.15 6.22 -2.39
N VAL A 240 12.73 7.05 -1.44
CA VAL A 240 13.65 7.80 -0.58
C VAL A 240 13.86 7.04 0.73
N GLY A 241 12.79 6.46 1.28
CA GLY A 241 12.87 5.58 2.43
C GLY A 241 11.52 5.20 3.02
N LEU A 242 11.59 4.42 4.11
CA LEU A 242 10.45 4.03 4.95
C LEU A 242 10.72 4.31 6.44
N ALA A 243 9.68 4.60 7.23
CA ALA A 243 9.82 4.65 8.68
C ALA A 243 8.70 3.87 9.38
N VAL A 244 9.05 3.25 10.51
CA VAL A 244 8.10 2.59 11.40
C VAL A 244 8.37 3.10 12.82
N ASP A 245 7.37 3.67 13.47
CA ASP A 245 7.48 4.24 14.82
C ASP A 245 8.65 5.23 14.98
N GLY A 246 8.85 6.05 13.95
CA GLY A 246 9.92 7.04 13.90
C GLY A 246 11.31 6.47 13.60
N ARG A 247 11.47 5.14 13.52
CA ARG A 247 12.69 4.48 13.07
C ARG A 247 12.77 4.54 11.55
N ARG A 248 13.61 5.44 11.04
CA ARG A 248 13.81 5.66 9.61
C ARG A 248 14.81 4.66 9.02
N LEU A 249 14.51 4.20 7.81
CA LEU A 249 15.39 3.41 6.97
C LEU A 249 15.44 4.05 5.57
N ALA A 250 16.65 4.38 5.14
CA ALA A 250 16.88 4.83 3.78
C ALA A 250 16.75 3.64 2.81
N LEU A 251 15.93 3.82 1.77
CA LEU A 251 15.81 2.88 0.64
C LEU A 251 16.37 3.54 -0.63
N THR A 252 17.50 4.24 -0.47
CA THR A 252 18.08 5.09 -1.51
C THR A 252 18.30 4.29 -2.79
N ASP A 253 17.84 4.84 -3.90
CA ASP A 253 17.97 4.27 -5.25
C ASP A 253 17.27 2.91 -5.46
N LEU A 254 16.44 2.45 -4.51
CA LEU A 254 15.53 1.34 -4.78
C LEU A 254 14.46 1.82 -5.78
N PRO A 255 14.32 1.19 -6.96
CA PRO A 255 13.31 1.60 -7.93
C PRO A 255 11.89 1.45 -7.37
N LEU A 256 11.00 2.37 -7.75
CA LEU A 256 9.57 2.16 -7.54
C LEU A 256 9.09 0.97 -8.37
N ALA A 257 8.05 0.29 -7.89
CA ALA A 257 7.36 -0.68 -8.72
C ALA A 257 6.73 0.03 -9.93
N SER A 258 6.77 -0.63 -11.08
CA SER A 258 6.22 -0.12 -12.35
C SER A 258 5.31 -1.17 -12.96
N ILE A 259 4.00 -0.93 -12.91
CA ILE A 259 2.99 -1.93 -13.29
C ILE A 259 2.25 -1.48 -14.54
N HIS A 260 2.18 -2.35 -15.54
CA HIS A 260 1.51 -2.06 -16.80
C HIS A 260 -0.01 -2.22 -16.69
N HIS A 261 -0.75 -1.17 -17.05
CA HIS A 261 -2.21 -1.11 -17.05
C HIS A 261 -2.74 -0.66 -18.43
N PRO A 262 -2.75 -1.55 -19.43
CA PRO A 262 -3.16 -1.19 -20.79
C PRO A 262 -4.63 -0.73 -20.87
N ASP A 263 -5.46 -1.21 -19.95
CA ASP A 263 -6.90 -0.94 -19.90
C ASP A 263 -7.25 0.37 -19.17
N TRP A 264 -6.29 1.00 -18.49
CA TRP A 264 -6.54 2.23 -17.74
C TRP A 264 -6.64 3.44 -18.67
N GLY A 265 -7.34 4.47 -18.18
CA GLY A 265 -7.68 5.68 -18.93
C GLY A 265 -6.48 6.58 -19.27
N THR A 266 -6.76 7.84 -19.56
CA THR A 266 -5.72 8.84 -19.87
C THR A 266 -5.62 9.91 -18.79
N ASP A 267 -6.12 9.63 -17.59
CA ASP A 267 -6.12 10.55 -16.46
C ASP A 267 -4.74 10.69 -15.82
N LEU A 268 -4.50 11.84 -15.17
CA LEU A 268 -3.35 12.04 -14.28
C LEU A 268 -3.81 11.95 -12.84
N THR A 269 -3.33 10.97 -12.08
CA THR A 269 -3.85 10.69 -10.75
C THR A 269 -2.79 10.24 -9.76
N LEU A 270 -3.04 10.58 -8.50
CA LEU A 270 -2.29 10.14 -7.34
C LEU A 270 -3.26 9.43 -6.41
N VAL A 271 -2.98 8.17 -6.12
CA VAL A 271 -3.81 7.30 -5.27
C VAL A 271 -3.01 6.95 -4.03
N LEU A 272 -3.66 7.07 -2.88
CA LEU A 272 -3.10 6.62 -1.60
C LEU A 272 -3.95 5.45 -1.12
N THR A 273 -3.31 4.37 -0.67
CA THR A 273 -4.03 3.18 -0.22
C THR A 273 -3.70 2.80 1.22
N ALA A 274 -4.62 2.07 1.82
CA ALA A 274 -4.50 1.38 3.10
C ALA A 274 -5.24 0.06 2.93
N GLU A 275 -4.49 -1.03 2.83
CA GLU A 275 -5.02 -2.30 2.30
C GLU A 275 -4.87 -3.44 3.29
N SER A 276 -5.90 -4.28 3.37
CA SER A 276 -5.98 -5.42 4.28
C SER A 276 -6.27 -6.67 3.46
N GLU A 277 -5.39 -7.66 3.50
CA GLU A 277 -5.48 -8.88 2.70
C GLU A 277 -5.69 -10.11 3.60
N ASN A 278 -6.66 -10.98 3.27
CA ASN A 278 -6.85 -12.25 3.97
C ASN A 278 -5.87 -13.32 3.44
N ALA A 279 -5.46 -14.27 4.26
CA ALA A 279 -4.53 -15.33 3.86
C ALA A 279 -5.10 -16.17 2.71
N TRP A 280 -4.24 -16.63 1.79
CA TRP A 280 -4.65 -17.62 0.78
C TRP A 280 -5.21 -18.87 1.47
N PRO A 281 -6.45 -19.31 1.18
CA PRO A 281 -7.08 -20.45 1.84
C PRO A 281 -6.44 -21.82 1.55
N GLY A 282 -5.42 -21.89 0.69
CA GLY A 282 -4.69 -23.12 0.37
C GLY A 282 -5.53 -24.14 -0.43
N THR A 283 -5.03 -25.38 -0.50
CA THR A 283 -5.66 -26.49 -1.25
C THR A 283 -6.72 -27.26 -0.44
N ASN A 284 -6.66 -27.18 0.89
CA ASN A 284 -7.72 -27.63 1.80
C ASN A 284 -8.44 -26.38 2.30
N PRO A 285 -9.44 -25.88 1.56
CA PRO A 285 -9.92 -24.52 1.72
C PRO A 285 -10.49 -24.29 3.11
N ILE A 286 -9.76 -23.52 3.91
CA ILE A 286 -10.29 -22.91 5.12
C ILE A 286 -10.91 -21.56 4.76
N VAL A 287 -11.84 -21.08 5.57
CA VAL A 287 -12.26 -19.69 5.49
C VAL A 287 -11.21 -18.82 6.15
N THR A 288 -10.73 -17.80 5.43
CA THR A 288 -9.81 -16.78 5.96
C THR A 288 -10.47 -15.41 5.83
N GLN A 289 -10.43 -14.61 6.87
CA GLN A 289 -10.95 -13.26 6.95
C GLN A 289 -9.93 -12.40 7.66
N TRP A 290 -9.82 -11.13 7.30
CA TRP A 290 -8.93 -10.24 8.03
C TRP A 290 -9.43 -8.82 8.10
N THR A 291 -9.23 -8.18 9.23
CA THR A 291 -9.50 -6.75 9.43
C THR A 291 -8.25 -6.08 9.96
N THR A 292 -7.90 -4.96 9.36
CA THR A 292 -6.82 -4.08 9.84
C THR A 292 -7.41 -2.72 10.18
N GLN A 293 -6.90 -2.09 11.24
CA GLN A 293 -7.36 -0.78 11.69
C GLN A 293 -6.37 0.30 11.28
N TYR A 294 -6.89 1.42 10.78
CA TYR A 294 -6.10 2.54 10.25
C TYR A 294 -6.59 3.88 10.77
N LYS A 295 -5.66 4.81 11.02
CA LYS A 295 -6.00 6.19 11.36
C LYS A 295 -4.92 7.20 11.00
N ASP A 296 -5.31 8.46 11.07
CA ASP A 296 -4.46 9.64 10.90
C ASP A 296 -3.66 9.68 9.59
N PRO A 297 -4.28 9.41 8.42
CA PRO A 297 -3.57 9.44 7.16
C PRO A 297 -3.18 10.87 6.76
N GLN A 298 -1.95 11.01 6.26
CA GLN A 298 -1.37 12.30 5.87
C GLN A 298 -0.48 12.14 4.66
N LEU A 299 -0.68 13.03 3.67
CA LEU A 299 0.19 13.23 2.53
C LEU A 299 0.89 14.59 2.66
N SER A 300 2.20 14.57 2.58
CA SER A 300 3.07 15.74 2.43
C SER A 300 3.82 15.68 1.11
N ARG A 301 4.31 16.84 0.66
CA ARG A 301 5.23 16.98 -0.47
C ARG A 301 6.47 17.74 0.00
N LEU A 302 7.66 17.22 -0.29
CA LEU A 302 8.91 17.89 0.09
C LEU A 302 9.17 19.07 -0.86
N ARG A 303 9.58 20.21 -0.30
CA ARG A 303 9.89 21.45 -1.03
C ARG A 303 11.21 21.39 -1.78
N ARG A 304 12.11 20.51 -1.35
CA ARG A 304 13.40 20.23 -2.00
C ARG A 304 13.58 18.72 -2.09
N PRO A 305 14.11 18.17 -3.20
CA PRO A 305 14.49 16.78 -3.26
C PRO A 305 15.54 16.50 -2.17
N SER A 306 15.19 15.76 -1.13
CA SER A 306 16.17 15.37 -0.11
C SER A 306 17.09 14.32 -0.72
N ARG A 307 18.37 14.68 -0.95
CA ARG A 307 19.38 13.71 -1.42
C ARG A 307 19.72 12.65 -0.38
N THR A 308 19.33 12.85 0.88
CA THR A 308 19.66 11.97 1.99
C THR A 308 18.56 12.03 3.03
N TRP A 309 17.95 10.88 3.29
CA TRP A 309 17.18 10.67 4.51
C TRP A 309 18.20 10.24 5.57
N SER A 310 18.60 11.18 6.43
CA SER A 310 19.60 10.92 7.47
C SER A 310 19.01 9.97 8.51
N THR A 311 19.68 8.84 8.74
CA THR A 311 19.41 7.87 9.83
C THR A 311 19.77 8.43 11.19
#